data_AF-A0A1L5L153-F1
#
_entry.id   AF-A0A1L5L153-F1
#
_cell.length_a   1.000
_cell.length_b   1.000
_cell.length_c   1.000
_cell.angle_alpha   90.00
_cell.angle_beta   90.00
_cell.angle_gamma   90.00
#
_symmetry.space_group_name_H-M   'P 1'
#
loop_
_entity.id
_entity.type
_entity.pdbx_description
1 polymer ?
#
loop_
_entity_poly.entity_id
_entity_poly.type
_entity_poly.pdbx_seq_one_letter_code
_entity_poly.pdbx_strand_id
1 'polypeptide(L)' 'MALFHLHVTQVKRSAGQSVVTSAAYRAGEKLYSEYYGEVSDYTHKGGVVCTDILLPPQAPNQYQDRATLWNAV' A
#
# COMPACT_ATOMS: atom_id res chain seq x y z
N MET A 1 -26.98 13.93 7.70
CA MET A 1 -25.93 14.75 7.06
C MET A 1 -24.73 13.86 6.80
N ALA A 2 -24.18 13.89 5.58
CA ALA A 2 -22.92 13.23 5.30
C ALA A 2 -21.78 14.18 5.70
N LEU A 3 -20.87 13.72 6.57
CA LEU A 3 -19.68 14.45 6.96
C LEU A 3 -18.48 13.82 6.25
N PHE A 4 -17.72 14.66 5.54
CA PHE A 4 -16.46 14.26 4.93
C PHE A 4 -15.29 14.62 5.85
N HIS A 5 -14.37 13.68 6.03
CA HIS A 5 -13.16 13.87 6.82
C HIS A 5 -11.93 13.55 5.97
N LEU A 6 -10.97 14.47 5.91
CA LEU A 6 -9.70 14.32 5.21
C LEU A 6 -8.54 14.49 6.19
N HIS A 7 -7.62 13.53 6.17
CA HIS A 7 -6.43 13.52 7.00
C HIS A 7 -5.24 13.03 6.17
N VAL A 8 -4.11 13.72 6.27
CA VAL A 8 -2.90 13.45 5.47
C VAL A 8 -1.70 13.38 6.38
N THR A 9 -0.95 12.27 6.28
CA THR A 9 0.30 12.05 7.00
C THR A 9 1.33 11.37 6.10
N GLN A 10 2.59 11.40 6.52
CA GLN A 10 3.70 10.78 5.80
C GLN A 10 4.01 9.39 6.38
N VAL A 11 4.32 8.43 5.51
CA VAL A 11 4.94 7.16 5.92
C VAL A 11 6.44 7.38 6.00
N LYS A 12 7.03 7.16 7.19
CA LYS A 12 8.43 7.44 7.49
C LYS A 12 9.14 6.20 8.01
N ARG A 13 10.16 5.76 7.27
CA ARG A 13 11.03 4.66 7.70
C ARG A 13 11.73 4.96 9.03
N SER A 14 12.16 6.21 9.25
CA SER A 14 12.79 6.64 10.51
C SER A 14 11.87 6.58 11.73
N ALA A 15 10.56 6.50 11.52
CA ALA A 15 9.57 6.28 12.58
C ALA A 15 9.16 4.79 12.69
N GLY A 16 9.92 3.87 12.09
CA GLY A 16 9.65 2.43 12.11
C GLY A 16 8.52 1.98 11.18
N GLN A 17 8.10 2.82 10.23
CA GLN A 17 7.00 2.48 9.31
C GLN A 17 7.52 1.85 8.02
N SER A 18 6.78 0.86 7.51
CA SER A 18 7.03 0.20 6.22
C SER A 18 5.96 0.61 5.20
N VAL A 19 6.41 1.00 4.00
CA VAL A 19 5.50 1.33 2.89
C VAL A 19 4.77 0.08 2.40
N VAL A 20 5.44 -1.07 2.34
CA VAL A 20 4.87 -2.35 1.93
C VAL A 20 3.76 -2.78 2.90
N THR A 21 4.04 -2.72 4.21
CA THR A 21 3.03 -3.04 5.25
C THR A 21 1.84 -2.08 5.18
N SER A 22 2.12 -0.79 5.00
CA SER A 22 1.09 0.24 4.88
C SER A 22 0.21 0.05 3.64
N ALA A 23 0.80 -0.38 2.51
CA ALA A 23 0.08 -0.69 1.28
C ALA A 23 -0.79 -1.95 1.45
N ALA A 24 -0.22 -3.01 2.02
CA ALA A 24 -0.93 -4.25 2.32
C ALA A 24 -2.15 -3.99 3.21
N TYR A 25 -2.00 -3.18 4.27
CA TYR A 25 -3.09 -2.81 5.16
C TYR A 25 -4.20 -2.03 4.44
N ARG A 26 -3.84 -1.05 3.60
CA ARG A 26 -4.84 -0.25 2.87
C ARG A 26 -5.58 -1.09 1.84
N ALA A 27 -4.87 -1.98 1.14
CA ALA A 27 -5.44 -2.84 0.11
C ALA A 27 -6.14 -4.10 0.66
N GLY A 28 -5.92 -4.47 1.93
CA GLY A 28 -6.43 -5.73 2.46
C GLY A 28 -5.77 -6.95 1.79
N GLU A 29 -4.48 -6.84 1.47
CA GLU A 29 -3.74 -7.85 0.72
C GLU A 29 -2.59 -8.43 1.53
N LYS A 30 -1.98 -9.49 0.98
CA LYS A 30 -0.75 -10.08 1.49
C LYS A 30 0.43 -9.63 0.63
N LEU A 31 1.35 -8.86 1.20
CA LEU A 31 2.56 -8.39 0.51
C LEU A 31 3.82 -8.80 1.27
N TYR A 32 4.87 -9.12 0.53
CA TYR A 32 6.20 -9.37 1.06
C TYR A 32 7.08 -8.13 0.89
N SER A 33 7.80 -7.77 1.94
CA SER A 33 8.81 -6.73 1.89
C SER A 33 10.19 -7.35 1.72
N GLU A 34 10.83 -7.09 0.59
CA GLU A 34 12.18 -7.57 0.30
C GLU A 34 13.22 -6.95 1.23
N TYR A 35 13.03 -5.68 1.60
CA TYR A 35 13.95 -4.96 2.49
C TYR A 35 13.94 -5.51 3.92
N TYR A 36 12.76 -5.77 4.48
CA TYR A 36 12.62 -6.26 5.86
C TYR A 36 12.62 -7.79 5.95
N GLY A 37 12.42 -8.50 4.84
CA GLY A 37 12.28 -9.95 4.82
C GLY A 37 10.99 -10.46 5.44
N GLU A 38 9.97 -9.60 5.55
CA GLU A 38 8.74 -9.85 6.30
C GLU A 38 7.49 -9.87 5.40
N VAL A 39 6.49 -10.66 5.80
CA VAL A 39 5.18 -10.73 5.15
C VAL A 39 4.17 -9.94 5.97
N SER A 40 3.47 -9.02 5.31
CA SER A 40 2.30 -8.32 5.85
C SER A 40 1.04 -8.92 5.25
N ASP A 41 0.31 -9.74 6.02
CA ASP A 41 -0.91 -10.42 5.57
C ASP A 41 -2.17 -9.76 6.16
N TYR A 42 -2.87 -8.99 5.33
CA TYR A 42 -4.13 -8.32 5.69
C TYR A 42 -5.33 -8.83 4.90
N THR A 43 -5.25 -10.06 4.37
CA THR A 43 -6.34 -10.69 3.58
C THR A 43 -7.64 -10.87 4.37
N HIS A 44 -7.55 -10.90 5.70
CA HIS A 44 -8.71 -10.99 6.60
C HIS A 44 -9.35 -9.64 6.92
N LYS A 45 -8.80 -8.53 6.38
CA LYS A 45 -9.30 -7.18 6.65
C LYS A 45 -10.60 -6.92 5.88
N GLY A 46 -11.68 -6.68 6.61
CA GLY A 46 -12.95 -6.23 6.04
C GLY A 46 -12.96 -4.73 5.68
N GLY A 47 -13.97 -4.33 4.91
CA GLY A 47 -14.25 -2.91 4.61
C GLY A 47 -13.44 -2.30 3.46
N VAL A 48 -12.59 -3.09 2.80
CA VAL A 48 -11.95 -2.68 1.55
C VAL A 48 -12.90 -3.01 0.39
N VAL A 49 -13.56 -1.98 -0.14
CA VAL A 49 -14.55 -2.13 -1.23
C VAL A 49 -13.88 -2.10 -2.61
N CYS A 50 -12.82 -1.31 -2.76
CA CYS A 50 -12.09 -1.14 -4.01
C CYS A 50 -10.63 -0.80 -3.70
N THR A 51 -9.72 -1.33 -4.53
CA THR A 51 -8.30 -1.01 -4.51
C THR A 51 -7.83 -0.86 -5.95
N ASP A 52 -7.01 0.16 -6.20
CA ASP A 52 -6.41 0.35 -7.52
C ASP A 52 -5.10 1.11 -7.40
N ILE A 53 -4.26 1.01 -8.43
CA ILE A 53 -3.04 1.81 -8.59
C ILE A 53 -3.22 2.66 -9.85
N LEU A 54 -3.18 3.97 -9.69
CA LEU A 54 -3.30 4.90 -10.80
C LEU A 54 -1.90 5.27 -11.29
N LEU A 55 -1.51 4.73 -12.44
CA LEU A 55 -0.25 5.04 -13.09
C LEU A 55 -0.37 6.25 -14.02
N PRO A 56 0.62 7.16 -14.05
CA PRO A 56 0.67 8.17 -15.10
C PRO A 56 0.99 7.52 -16.46
N PRO A 57 0.68 8.17 -17.60
CA PRO A 57 0.80 7.57 -18.93
C PRO A 57 2.20 7.03 -19.27
N GLN A 58 3.24 7.64 -18.71
CA GLN A 58 4.64 7.29 -18.93
C GLN A 58 5.18 6.22 -17.96
N ALA A 59 4.42 5.79 -16.96
CA ALA A 59 4.91 4.83 -15.99
C ALA A 59 4.95 3.40 -16.58
N PRO A 60 5.99 2.62 -16.24
CA PRO A 60 6.03 1.21 -16.59
C PRO A 60 4.80 0.44 -16.06
N ASN A 61 4.16 -0.34 -16.93
CA ASN A 61 2.96 -1.13 -16.59
C ASN A 61 3.20 -2.14 -15.45
N GLN A 62 4.45 -2.57 -15.21
CA GLN A 62 4.79 -3.46 -14.10
C GLN A 62 4.43 -2.87 -12.73
N TYR A 63 4.39 -1.54 -12.63
CA TYR A 63 4.00 -0.86 -11.38
C TYR A 63 2.48 -0.90 -11.12
N GLN A 64 1.69 -1.50 -12.01
CA GLN A 64 0.30 -1.82 -11.74
C GLN A 64 0.21 -2.95 -10.70
N ASP A 65 1.25 -3.78 -10.59
CA ASP A 65 1.37 -4.74 -9.50
C ASP A 65 1.87 -4.05 -8.22
N ARG A 66 1.12 -4.25 -7.14
CA ARG A 66 1.34 -3.55 -5.87
C ARG A 66 2.61 -4.01 -5.16
N ALA A 67 2.93 -5.30 -5.24
CA ALA A 67 4.16 -5.83 -4.65
C ALA A 67 5.40 -5.26 -5.37
N THR A 68 5.36 -5.24 -6.69
CA THR A 68 6.41 -4.68 -7.54
C THR A 68 6.59 -3.19 -7.29
N LEU A 69 5.51 -2.41 -7.26
CA LEU A 69 5.57 -0.97 -7.02
C LEU A 69 6.20 -0.64 -5.67
N TRP A 70 5.72 -1.24 -4.58
CA TRP A 70 6.14 -0.82 -3.24
C TRP A 70 7.46 -1.43 -2.75
N ASN A 71 7.98 -2.47 -3.42
CA ASN A 71 9.36 -2.92 -3.20
C ASN A 71 10.39 -2.12 -4.01
N ALA A 72 9.97 -1.39 -5.07
CA ALA A 72 10.86 -0.54 -5.86
C ALA A 72 11.16 0.84 -5.21
N VAL A 73 10.64 1.12 -4.01
CA VAL A 73 10.73 2.40 -3.27
C VAL A 73 11.53 2.25 -1.98
#